data_AF-A0A2A9NYR3-F1
#
_entry.id   AF-A0A2A9NYR3-F1
#
_cell.length_a   1.000
_cell.length_b   1.000
_cell.length_c   1.000
_cell.angle_alpha   90.00
_cell.angle_beta   90.00
_cell.angle_gamma   90.00
#
_symmetry.space_group_name_H-M   'P 1'
#
loop_
_entity.id
_entity.type
_entity.pdbx_description
1 polymer ?
#
loop_
_entity_poly.entity_id
_entity_poly.type
_entity_poly.pdbx_seq_one_letter_code
_entity_poly.pdbx_strand_id
1 'polypeptide(L)'
;LLAPLLDMMVILDTKKRFTASEAMEFSLAARSEMTSEELKRRITYDQLVPHWQTSTRWDSLPGELVQKWAAYYIRPPSPAQRILRAFCRQRWGWNIIYYHRLAFRTIGDFILWRSWPAIYL
;
A
#
# COMPACT_ATOMS: atom_id res chain seq x y z
N LEU A 1 17.11 3.94 -2.05
CA LEU A 1 16.87 4.75 -0.83
C LEU A 1 15.41 5.25 -0.69
N LEU A 2 14.61 5.34 -1.77
CA LEU A 2 13.21 5.85 -1.71
C LEU A 2 12.16 4.82 -1.22
N ALA A 3 12.53 3.55 -1.07
CA ALA A 3 11.58 2.48 -0.71
C ALA A 3 10.79 2.74 0.59
N PRO A 4 11.40 3.18 1.70
CA PRO A 4 10.68 3.43 2.95
C PRO A 4 9.65 4.56 2.81
N LEU A 5 10.03 5.65 2.13
CA LEU A 5 9.13 6.77 1.89
C LEU A 5 7.89 6.31 1.12
N LEU A 6 8.10 5.58 0.01
CA LEU A 6 7.01 5.10 -0.83
C LEU A 6 6.12 4.09 -0.10
N ASP A 7 6.71 3.20 0.71
CA ASP A 7 5.98 2.27 1.55
C ASP A 7 5.08 3.02 2.54
N MET A 8 5.65 3.97 3.29
CA MET A 8 4.91 4.74 4.29
C MET A 8 3.85 5.67 3.71
N MET A 9 3.92 6.02 2.41
CA MET A 9 2.87 6.77 1.71
C MET A 9 1.72 5.88 1.22
N VAL A 10 1.98 4.61 0.86
CA VAL A 10 0.96 3.72 0.26
C VAL A 10 0.44 2.66 1.22
N ILE A 11 0.87 2.68 2.49
CA ILE A 11 0.39 1.76 3.51
C ILE A 11 -1.14 1.84 3.66
N LEU A 12 -1.77 0.68 3.85
CA LEU A 12 -3.22 0.56 3.99
C LEU A 12 -3.72 1.14 5.33
N ASP A 13 -2.91 1.01 6.38
CA ASP A 13 -3.21 1.57 7.70
C ASP A 13 -2.91 3.07 7.70
N THR A 14 -3.97 3.87 7.61
CA THR A 14 -3.86 5.34 7.52
C THR A 14 -3.23 5.96 8.76
N LYS A 15 -3.29 5.31 9.93
CA LYS A 15 -2.66 5.83 11.16
C LYS A 15 -1.14 5.70 11.13
N LYS A 16 -0.63 4.76 10.34
CA LYS A 16 0.81 4.54 10.14
C LYS A 16 1.33 5.24 8.90
N ARG A 17 0.46 5.90 8.13
CA ARG A 17 0.86 6.59 6.91
C ARG A 17 1.58 7.87 7.27
N PHE A 18 2.66 8.19 6.57
CA PHE A 18 3.27 9.50 6.70
C PHE A 18 2.31 10.60 6.27
N THR A 19 2.25 11.64 7.09
CA THR A 19 1.74 12.94 6.71
C THR A 19 2.66 13.60 5.69
N ALA A 20 2.17 14.65 5.02
CA ALA A 20 2.97 15.36 4.02
C ALA A 20 4.23 16.00 4.64
N SER A 21 4.13 16.49 5.88
CA SER A 21 5.25 17.04 6.64
C SER A 21 6.28 15.99 7.01
N GLU A 22 5.86 14.84 7.55
CA GLU A 22 6.78 13.74 7.90
C GLU A 22 7.49 13.19 6.66
N ALA A 23 6.77 13.07 5.53
CA ALA A 23 7.34 12.65 4.26
C ALA A 23 8.42 13.62 3.77
N MET A 24 8.20 14.93 3.95
CA MET A 24 9.15 15.96 3.57
C MET A 24 10.38 15.94 4.48
N GLU A 25 10.20 15.87 5.80
CA GLU A 25 11.28 15.76 6.77
C GLU A 25 12.14 14.52 6.52
N PHE A 26 11.51 13.37 6.31
CA PHE A 26 12.21 12.13 5.95
C PHE A 26 13.02 12.30 4.67
N SER A 27 12.45 12.95 3.65
CA SER A 27 13.14 13.17 2.37
C SER A 27 14.35 14.08 2.51
N LEU A 28 14.26 15.12 3.35
CA LEU A 28 15.38 16.01 3.65
C LEU A 28 16.48 15.29 4.43
N ALA A 29 16.10 14.51 5.44
CA ALA A 29 17.04 13.69 6.22
C ALA A 29 17.75 12.67 5.32
N ALA A 30 17.01 11.90 4.52
CA ALA A 30 17.57 10.93 3.59
C ALA A 30 18.50 11.58 2.55
N ARG A 31 18.17 12.79 2.08
CA ARG A 31 19.03 13.55 1.16
C ARG A 31 20.34 14.00 1.82
N SER A 32 20.30 14.37 3.11
CA SER A 32 21.49 14.81 3.85
C SER A 32 22.51 13.70 4.10
N GLU A 33 22.05 12.45 4.11
CA GLU A 33 22.92 11.26 4.27
C GLU A 33 23.57 10.82 2.95
N MET A 34 23.13 11.35 1.80
CA MET A 34 23.66 10.98 0.49
C MET A 34 24.90 11.80 0.13
N THR A 35 25.83 11.14 -0.56
CA THR A 35 26.97 11.83 -1.15
C THR A 35 26.55 12.63 -2.39
N SER A 36 27.31 13.67 -2.73
CA SER A 36 27.04 14.51 -3.92
C SER A 36 27.05 13.70 -5.22
N GLU A 37 27.80 12.60 -5.27
CA GLU A 37 27.92 11.76 -6.46
C GLU A 37 26.71 10.81 -6.62
N GLU A 38 26.15 10.31 -5.51
CA GLU A 38 24.90 9.56 -5.54
C GLU A 38 23.72 10.43 -5.98
N LEU A 39 23.68 11.69 -5.55
CA LEU A 39 22.63 12.65 -5.95
C LEU A 39 22.69 13.01 -7.43
N LYS A 40 23.88 13.01 -8.05
CA LYS A 40 24.06 13.28 -9.48
C LYS A 40 23.81 12.04 -10.35
N ARG A 41 23.72 10.85 -9.76
CA ARG A 41 23.56 9.60 -10.51
C ARG A 41 22.26 9.63 -11.32
N ARG A 42 22.38 9.44 -12.64
CA ARG A 42 21.21 9.29 -13.51
C ARG A 42 20.52 7.96 -13.21
N ILE A 43 19.19 8.01 -13.13
CA ILE A 43 18.35 6.82 -13.03
C ILE A 43 18.28 6.20 -14.42
N THR A 44 18.99 5.09 -14.63
CA THR A 44 18.90 4.30 -15.87
C THR A 44 17.66 3.41 -15.78
N TYR A 45 16.73 3.56 -16.73
CA TYR A 45 15.48 2.78 -16.79
C TYR A 45 15.67 1.36 -17.38
N ASP A 46 16.91 0.93 -17.60
CA ASP A 46 17.24 -0.28 -18.40
C ASP A 46 16.89 -1.62 -17.75
N GLN A 47 16.34 -1.60 -16.54
CA GLN A 47 15.83 -2.80 -15.90
C GLN A 47 14.32 -2.66 -15.81
N LEU A 48 13.62 -3.33 -16.74
CA LEU A 48 12.19 -3.63 -16.70
C LEU A 48 11.76 -3.76 -15.24
N VAL A 49 11.16 -2.71 -14.69
CA VAL A 49 10.81 -2.62 -13.26
C VAL A 49 9.99 -3.86 -12.95
N PRO A 50 10.51 -4.81 -12.15
CA PRO A 50 9.75 -5.99 -11.84
C PRO A 50 8.45 -5.51 -11.18
N HIS A 51 7.34 -6.09 -11.64
CA HIS A 51 6.02 -5.68 -11.20
C HIS A 51 6.04 -5.67 -9.67
N TRP A 52 5.69 -4.57 -9.02
CA TRP A 52 5.75 -4.41 -7.55
C TRP A 52 4.97 -5.50 -6.78
N GLN A 53 4.20 -6.33 -7.50
CA GLN A 53 3.50 -7.51 -7.02
C GLN A 53 4.40 -8.75 -6.83
N THR A 54 5.57 -8.80 -7.47
CA THR A 54 6.49 -9.94 -7.50
C THR A 54 7.84 -9.66 -6.84
N SER A 55 8.29 -8.41 -6.82
CA SER A 55 9.57 -8.00 -6.23
C SER A 55 9.36 -6.94 -5.16
N THR A 56 10.11 -7.03 -4.08
CA THR A 56 10.10 -6.01 -3.03
C THR A 56 10.95 -4.82 -3.46
N ARG A 57 10.46 -3.60 -3.23
CA ARG A 57 11.21 -2.34 -3.48
C ARG A 57 12.54 -2.27 -2.71
N TRP A 58 12.71 -3.18 -1.75
CA TRP A 58 13.86 -3.33 -0.87
C TRP A 58 14.94 -4.25 -1.42
N ASP A 59 14.66 -5.06 -2.44
CA ASP A 59 15.59 -6.09 -2.96
C ASP A 59 16.85 -5.49 -3.58
N SER A 60 16.77 -4.23 -4.03
CA SER A 60 17.87 -3.48 -4.62
C SER A 60 18.68 -2.66 -3.61
N LEU A 61 18.31 -2.69 -2.33
CA LEU A 61 18.96 -1.89 -1.29
C LEU A 61 20.07 -2.67 -0.58
N PRO A 62 21.19 -2.01 -0.24
CA PRO A 62 22.20 -2.56 0.66
C PRO A 62 21.58 -3.02 1.99
N GLY A 63 22.02 -4.18 2.50
CA GLY A 63 21.46 -4.80 3.71
C GLY A 63 21.50 -3.90 4.95
N GLU A 64 22.52 -3.04 5.08
CA GLU A 64 22.63 -2.07 6.18
C GLU A 64 21.47 -1.06 6.17
N LEU A 65 21.06 -0.59 5.00
CA LEU A 65 19.92 0.33 4.85
C LEU A 65 18.59 -0.39 5.10
N VAL A 66 18.49 -1.67 4.69
CA VAL A 66 17.33 -2.51 5.00
C VAL A 66 17.17 -2.68 6.50
N GLN A 67 18.26 -2.94 7.23
CA GLN A 67 18.24 -3.03 8.70
C GLN A 67 17.88 -1.70 9.36
N LYS A 68 18.51 -0.60 8.93
CA LYS A 68 18.23 0.76 9.45
C LYS A 68 16.75 1.12 9.35
N TRP A 69 16.11 0.73 8.25
CA TRP A 69 14.73 1.09 7.96
C TRP A 69 13.75 -0.06 8.07
N ALA A 70 14.12 -1.15 8.75
CA ALA A 70 13.26 -2.33 8.91
C ALA A 70 11.88 -2.00 9.51
N ALA A 71 11.80 -0.95 10.34
CA ALA A 71 10.54 -0.46 10.91
C ALA A 71 9.53 0.05 9.86
N TYR A 72 10.02 0.53 8.71
CA TYR A 72 9.21 1.06 7.62
C TYR A 72 8.89 0.00 6.54
N TYR A 73 9.38 -1.23 6.71
CA TYR A 73 9.20 -2.30 5.73
C TYR A 73 7.73 -2.74 5.68
N ILE A 74 7.12 -2.65 4.50
CA ILE A 74 5.79 -3.20 4.27
C ILE A 74 5.92 -4.58 3.66
N ARG A 75 5.31 -5.56 4.35
CA ARG A 75 5.25 -6.92 3.85
C ARG A 75 4.57 -6.94 2.47
N PRO A 76 5.13 -7.63 1.47
CA PRO A 76 4.48 -7.82 0.19
C PRO A 76 3.08 -8.44 0.35
N PRO A 77 2.17 -8.20 -0.61
CA PRO A 77 0.81 -8.71 -0.51
C PRO A 77 0.81 -10.23 -0.37
N SER A 78 -0.02 -10.75 0.53
CA SER A 78 -0.16 -12.20 0.72
C SER A 78 -0.63 -12.88 -0.57
N PRO A 79 -0.41 -14.20 -0.75
CA PRO A 79 -0.88 -14.91 -1.93
C PRO A 79 -2.37 -14.70 -2.21
N ALA A 80 -3.20 -14.68 -1.17
CA ALA A 80 -4.62 -14.37 -1.28
C ALA A 80 -4.89 -12.95 -1.81
N GLN A 81 -4.16 -11.95 -1.31
CA GLN A 81 -4.26 -10.57 -1.81
C GLN A 81 -3.77 -10.46 -3.26
N ARG A 82 -2.75 -11.22 -3.65
CA ARG A 82 -2.27 -11.25 -5.04
C ARG A 82 -3.31 -11.86 -5.97
N ILE A 83 -3.95 -12.96 -5.57
CA ILE A 83 -5.07 -13.58 -6.30
C ILE A 83 -6.24 -12.61 -6.42
N LEU A 84 -6.64 -11.97 -5.32
CA LEU A 84 -7.72 -10.98 -5.33
C LEU A 84 -7.39 -9.80 -6.26
N ARG A 85 -6.16 -9.31 -6.25
CA ARG A 85 -5.73 -8.24 -7.18
C ARG A 85 -5.74 -8.72 -8.63
N ALA A 86 -5.29 -9.95 -8.91
CA ALA A 86 -5.33 -10.53 -10.25
C ALA A 86 -6.78 -10.68 -10.74
N PHE A 87 -7.69 -11.13 -9.86
CA PHE A 87 -9.13 -11.18 -10.11
C PHE A 87 -9.71 -9.80 -10.41
N CYS A 88 -9.35 -8.78 -9.63
CA CYS A 88 -9.77 -7.39 -9.85
C CYS A 88 -9.17 -6.76 -11.11
N ARG A 89 -8.11 -7.30 -11.73
CA ARG A 89 -7.62 -6.76 -13.00
C ARG A 89 -8.59 -7.05 -14.15
N GLN A 90 -9.43 -8.06 -13.99
CA GLN A 90 -10.42 -8.42 -14.99
C GLN A 90 -11.71 -7.61 -14.79
N ARG A 91 -12.33 -7.21 -15.91
CA ARG A 91 -13.55 -6.39 -15.93
C ARG A 91 -14.71 -7.06 -15.19
N TRP A 92 -14.82 -8.39 -15.31
CA TRP A 92 -15.82 -9.19 -14.61
C TRP A 92 -15.57 -9.28 -13.10
N GLY A 93 -14.31 -9.23 -12.66
CA GLY A 93 -13.96 -9.25 -11.23
C GLY A 93 -14.44 -8.00 -10.49
N TRP A 94 -14.38 -6.83 -11.14
CA TRP A 94 -14.97 -5.59 -10.62
C TRP A 94 -16.47 -5.69 -10.43
N ASN A 95 -17.18 -6.25 -11.41
CA ASN A 95 -18.63 -6.43 -11.32
C ASN A 95 -19.00 -7.34 -10.16
N ILE A 96 -18.28 -8.44 -9.96
CA ILE A 96 -18.53 -9.36 -8.83
C ILE A 96 -18.35 -8.65 -7.49
N ILE A 97 -17.26 -7.90 -7.31
CA ILE A 97 -17.01 -7.17 -6.06
C ILE A 97 -18.08 -6.08 -5.84
N TYR A 98 -18.51 -5.40 -6.89
CA TYR A 98 -19.58 -4.41 -6.83
C TYR A 98 -20.89 -5.04 -6.35
N TYR A 99 -21.34 -6.12 -6.99
CA TYR A 99 -22.58 -6.80 -6.60
C TYR A 99 -22.50 -7.40 -5.20
N HIS A 100 -21.34 -7.94 -4.82
CA HIS A 100 -21.13 -8.45 -3.47
C HIS A 100 -21.22 -7.31 -2.43
N ARG A 101 -20.57 -6.16 -2.66
CA ARG A 101 -20.69 -4.98 -1.78
C ARG A 101 -22.13 -4.47 -1.70
N LEU A 102 -22.84 -4.47 -2.82
CA LEU A 102 -24.25 -4.06 -2.88
C LEU A 102 -25.12 -5.00 -2.05
N ALA A 103 -25.00 -6.31 -2.26
CA ALA A 103 -25.75 -7.32 -1.51
C ALA A 103 -25.47 -7.23 0.00
N PHE A 104 -24.20 -7.07 0.40
CA PHE A 104 -23.86 -6.91 1.82
C PHE A 104 -24.44 -5.64 2.44
N ARG A 105 -24.46 -4.52 1.70
CA ARG A 105 -25.13 -3.30 2.16
C ARG A 105 -26.64 -3.52 2.29
N THR A 106 -27.28 -4.05 1.25
CA THR A 106 -28.72 -4.30 1.27
C THR A 106 -29.13 -5.28 2.37
N ILE A 107 -28.36 -6.36 2.59
CA ILE A 107 -28.62 -7.33 3.66
C ILE A 107 -28.32 -6.73 5.03
N GLY A 108 -27.23 -5.98 5.18
CA GLY A 108 -26.88 -5.29 6.43
C GLY A 108 -27.95 -4.27 6.81
N ASP A 109 -28.38 -3.45 5.85
CA ASP A 109 -29.48 -2.51 6.03
C ASP A 109 -30.78 -3.26 6.36
N PHE A 110 -31.10 -4.35 5.66
CA PHE A 110 -32.29 -5.18 5.94
C PHE A 110 -32.27 -5.81 7.34
N ILE A 111 -31.12 -6.29 7.82
CA ILE A 111 -30.96 -6.87 9.16
C ILE A 111 -31.02 -5.78 10.24
N LEU A 112 -30.37 -4.63 10.03
CA LEU A 112 -30.39 -3.48 10.95
C LEU A 112 -31.76 -2.79 10.99
N TRP A 113 -32.54 -2.81 9.91
CA TRP A 113 -33.91 -2.31 9.89
C TRP A 113 -34.90 -3.27 10.58
N ARG A 114 -34.61 -4.58 10.55
CA ARG A 114 -35.44 -5.60 11.22
C ARG A 114 -35.23 -5.68 12.74
N SER A 115 -34.16 -5.08 13.27
CA SER A 115 -33.85 -5.08 14.71
C SER A 115 -34.48 -3.93 15.51
N TRP A 116 -35.30 -3.07 14.90
CA TRP A 116 -36.17 -2.14 15.63
C TRP A 116 -37.59 -2.71 15.68
N PRO A 117 -37.98 -3.48 16.72
CA PRO A 117 -39.40 -3.64 17.00
C PRO A 117 -39.92 -2.26 17.40
N ALA A 118 -40.88 -1.76 16.63
CA ALA A 118 -41.64 -0.60 17.00
C ALA A 118 -42.32 -0.88 18.35
N ILE A 119 -41.75 -0.33 19.42
CA ILE A 119 -42.43 -0.21 20.70
C ILE A 119 -43.47 0.89 20.49
N TYR A 120 -44.65 0.50 20.02
CA TYR A 120 -45.84 1.33 20.05
C TYR A 120 -46.38 1.31 21.49
N LEU A 121 -46.29 2.47 22.15
CA LEU A 121 -47.11 2.83 23.31
C LEU A 121 -48.45 3.38 22.82
#